data_AF-A0A956K059-F1
#
_entry.id   AF-A0A956K059-F1
#
_cell.length_a   1.000
_cell.length_b   1.000
_cell.length_c   1.000
_cell.angle_alpha   90.00
_cell.angle_beta   90.00
_cell.angle_gamma   90.00
#
_symmetry.space_group_name_H-M   'P 1'
#
loop_
_entity.id
_entity.type
_entity.pdbx_description
1 polymer ?
#
loop_
_entity_poly.entity_id
_entity_poly.type
_entity_poly.pdbx_seq_one_letter_code
_entity_poly.pdbx_strand_id
1 'polypeptide(L)'
;MSASPQKVYFVSLGCPKNQVDTELMLGQVRGAGHALVDAAEDADVIVVNTCAFIDAAKEESVDTILEMAEHKKAGCRTLVVTGCLAQRHAAELSAEIPEIDHILGSADFQG
;
A
#
# COMPACT_ATOMS: atom_id res chain seq x y z
N MET A 1 16.08 4.51 -20.50
CA MET A 1 15.36 5.75 -20.15
C MET A 1 15.22 5.72 -18.64
N SER A 2 15.85 6.64 -17.91
CA SER A 2 15.68 6.68 -16.45
C SER A 2 14.30 7.27 -16.18
N ALA A 3 13.39 6.48 -15.59
CA ALA A 3 12.11 7.00 -15.14
C ALA A 3 12.36 8.10 -14.10
N SER A 4 11.55 9.17 -14.13
CA SER A 4 11.61 10.22 -13.10
C SER A 4 11.30 9.63 -11.73
N PRO A 5 11.97 10.09 -10.65
CA PRO A 5 11.67 9.63 -9.30
C PRO A 5 10.19 9.82 -8.99
N GLN A 6 9.49 8.74 -8.62
CA GLN A 6 8.10 8.82 -8.16
C GLN A 6 8.09 9.18 -6.68
N LYS A 7 7.07 9.93 -6.25
CA LYS A 7 6.77 10.18 -4.83
C LYS A 7 5.89 9.06 -4.28
N VAL A 8 6.33 8.39 -3.24
CA VAL A 8 5.67 7.21 -2.67
C VAL A 8 5.28 7.46 -1.22
N TYR A 9 4.01 7.26 -0.90
CA TYR A 9 3.48 7.29 0.45
C TYR A 9 3.14 5.87 0.92
N PHE A 10 3.43 5.57 2.18
CA PHE A 10 3.19 4.27 2.78
C PHE A 10 2.28 4.38 3.98
N VAL A 11 1.32 3.47 4.08
CA VAL A 11 0.54 3.22 5.28
C VAL A 11 0.79 1.79 5.72
N SER A 12 1.20 1.60 6.99
CA SER A 12 1.44 0.28 7.58
C SER A 12 0.49 0.05 8.74
N LEU A 13 -0.34 -0.99 8.63
CA LEU A 13 -1.41 -1.27 9.59
C LEU A 13 -1.14 -2.54 10.40
N GLY A 14 -1.67 -2.56 11.62
CA GLY A 14 -1.72 -3.75 12.47
C GLY A 14 -0.41 -4.13 13.16
N CYS A 15 0.20 -5.25 12.77
CA CYS A 15 1.15 -5.97 13.63
C CYS A 15 2.62 -5.55 13.43
N PRO A 16 3.54 -5.88 14.38
CA PRO A 16 4.97 -5.56 14.26
C PRO A 16 5.63 -6.11 12.99
N LYS A 17 5.14 -7.25 12.46
CA LYS A 17 5.64 -7.79 11.19
C LYS A 17 5.40 -6.82 10.03
N ASN A 18 4.25 -6.16 9.97
CA ASN A 18 3.96 -5.19 8.91
C ASN A 18 4.88 -3.98 8.97
N GLN A 19 5.30 -3.55 10.18
CA GLN A 19 6.28 -2.48 10.32
C GLN A 19 7.63 -2.88 9.71
N VAL A 20 8.13 -4.07 10.06
CA VAL A 20 9.38 -4.60 9.50
C VAL A 20 9.29 -4.79 7.99
N ASP A 21 8.19 -5.37 7.50
CA ASP A 21 7.99 -5.55 6.06
C ASP A 21 7.94 -4.18 5.33
N THR A 22 7.33 -3.16 5.96
CA THR A 22 7.29 -1.80 5.41
C THR A 22 8.69 -1.16 5.39
N GLU A 23 9.52 -1.32 6.42
CA GLU A 23 10.90 -0.83 6.42
C GLU A 23 11.72 -1.38 5.24
N LEU A 24 11.53 -2.67 4.90
CA LEU A 24 12.14 -3.29 3.72
C LEU A 24 11.66 -2.64 2.43
N MET A 25 10.34 -2.43 2.29
CA MET A 25 9.76 -1.75 1.11
C MET A 25 10.29 -0.32 0.97
N LEU A 26 10.38 0.44 2.07
CA LEU A 26 10.94 1.80 2.09
C LEU A 26 12.40 1.80 1.60
N GLY A 27 13.19 0.80 2.02
CA GLY A 27 14.55 0.59 1.55
C GLY A 27 14.63 0.34 0.03
N GLN A 28 13.76 -0.52 -0.50
CA GLN A 28 13.68 -0.82 -1.94
C GLN A 28 13.28 0.42 -2.75
N VAL A 29 12.28 1.18 -2.30
CA VAL A 29 11.83 2.42 -2.97
C VAL A 29 12.95 3.45 -3.02
N ARG A 30 13.65 3.70 -1.90
CA ARG A 30 14.82 4.59 -1.87
C ARG A 30 15.95 4.08 -2.76
N GLY A 31 16.24 2.78 -2.72
CA GLY A 31 17.28 2.15 -3.54
C GLY A 31 17.02 2.23 -5.05
N ALA A 32 15.75 2.22 -5.44
CA ALA A 32 15.30 2.44 -6.82
C ALA A 32 15.32 3.93 -7.25
N GLY A 33 15.71 4.84 -6.35
CA GLY A 33 15.81 6.27 -6.63
C GLY A 33 14.47 7.01 -6.56
N HIS A 34 13.45 6.44 -5.94
CA HIS A 34 12.18 7.12 -5.69
C HIS A 34 12.21 7.93 -4.39
N ALA A 35 11.31 8.90 -4.26
CA ALA A 35 11.18 9.75 -3.08
C ALA A 35 10.08 9.24 -2.17
N LEU A 36 10.33 9.19 -0.87
CA LEU A 36 9.28 8.98 0.12
C LEU A 36 8.68 10.33 0.51
N VAL A 37 7.36 10.36 0.66
CA VAL A 37 6.62 11.53 1.15
C VAL A 37 5.84 11.16 2.40
N ASP A 38 5.51 12.16 3.21
CA ASP A 38 4.85 11.98 4.51
C ASP A 38 3.33 12.21 4.46
N ALA A 39 2.80 12.58 3.29
CA ALA A 39 1.38 12.89 3.07
C ALA A 39 0.87 12.23 1.78
N ALA A 40 -0.36 11.72 1.81
CA ALA A 40 -0.97 11.02 0.68
C ALA A 40 -1.24 11.95 -0.51
N GLU A 41 -1.50 13.23 -0.24
CA GLU A 41 -1.76 14.27 -1.25
C GLU A 41 -0.52 14.61 -2.09
N ASP A 42 0.67 14.36 -1.56
CA ASP A 42 1.93 14.59 -2.24
C ASP A 42 2.38 13.38 -3.08
N ALA A 43 1.67 12.26 -3.01
CA ALA A 43 2.11 10.98 -3.55
C ALA A 43 1.69 10.74 -5.00
N ASP A 44 2.62 10.28 -5.83
CA ASP A 44 2.31 9.66 -7.12
C ASP A 44 1.80 8.22 -6.92
N VAL A 45 2.34 7.53 -5.91
CA VAL A 45 2.04 6.14 -5.57
C VAL A 45 1.73 6.03 -4.09
N ILE A 46 0.62 5.37 -3.75
CA ILE A 46 0.25 5.04 -2.38
C ILE A 46 0.33 3.52 -2.19
N VAL A 47 0.99 3.09 -1.12
CA VAL A 47 1.10 1.68 -0.74
C VAL A 47 0.46 1.47 0.64
N VAL A 48 -0.55 0.60 0.71
CA VAL A 48 -1.23 0.23 1.97
C VAL A 48 -0.86 -1.19 2.36
N ASN A 49 -0.07 -1.36 3.42
CA ASN A 49 0.30 -2.66 3.97
C ASN A 49 -0.67 -3.08 5.08
N THR A 50 -1.62 -3.93 4.70
CA THR A 50 -2.81 -4.32 5.47
C THR A 50 -2.56 -5.49 6.42
N CYS A 51 -3.38 -5.58 7.48
CA CYS A 51 -3.33 -6.65 8.46
C CYS A 51 -4.66 -7.41 8.50
N ALA A 52 -4.61 -8.73 8.74
CA ALA A 52 -5.79 -9.57 8.91
C ALA A 52 -5.75 -10.42 10.18
N PHE A 53 -5.01 -9.96 11.20
CA PHE A 53 -4.75 -10.73 12.41
C PHE A 53 -5.96 -10.78 13.35
N ILE A 54 -6.54 -9.62 13.66
CA ILE A 54 -7.76 -9.46 14.47
C ILE A 54 -8.81 -8.69 13.67
N ASP A 55 -10.09 -8.84 14.02
CA ASP A 55 -11.19 -8.25 13.24
C ASP A 55 -11.13 -6.72 13.17
N ALA A 56 -10.80 -6.05 14.29
CA ALA A 56 -10.59 -4.60 14.30
C ALA A 56 -9.50 -4.14 13.30
N ALA A 57 -8.44 -4.93 13.11
CA ALA A 57 -7.37 -4.60 12.16
C ALA A 57 -7.80 -4.85 10.70
N LYS A 58 -8.77 -5.74 10.47
CA LYS A 58 -9.37 -5.95 9.15
C LYS A 58 -10.25 -4.76 8.77
N GLU A 59 -11.10 -4.31 9.70
CA GLU A 59 -11.96 -3.13 9.53
C GLU A 59 -11.10 -1.89 9.25
N GLU A 60 -10.11 -1.61 10.10
CA GLU A 60 -9.13 -0.52 9.89
C GLU A 60 -8.43 -0.62 8.53
N SER A 61 -8.08 -1.83 8.10
CA SER A 61 -7.46 -2.05 6.79
C SER A 61 -8.39 -1.70 5.64
N VAL A 62 -9.67 -2.09 5.70
CA VAL A 62 -10.65 -1.76 4.66
C VAL A 62 -10.92 -0.26 4.64
N ASP A 63 -11.14 0.35 5.80
CA ASP A 63 -11.39 1.80 5.92
C ASP A 63 -10.24 2.62 5.36
N THR A 64 -9.00 2.24 5.68
CA THR A 64 -7.80 2.90 5.16
C THR A 64 -7.67 2.75 3.64
N ILE A 65 -7.99 1.58 3.07
CA ILE A 65 -7.96 1.40 1.61
C ILE A 65 -8.99 2.33 0.95
N LEU A 66 -10.19 2.43 1.50
CA LEU A 66 -11.25 3.31 0.98
C LEU A 66 -10.83 4.79 1.08
N GLU A 67 -10.21 5.20 2.18
CA GLU A 67 -9.65 6.55 2.32
C GLU A 67 -8.59 6.82 1.23
N MET A 68 -7.65 5.89 1.03
CA MET A 68 -6.62 6.02 0.00
C MET A 68 -7.16 5.95 -1.43
N ALA A 69 -8.29 5.27 -1.65
CA ALA A 69 -9.00 5.28 -2.93
C ALA A 69 -9.55 6.68 -3.28
N GLU A 70 -9.93 7.49 -2.29
CA GLU A 70 -10.30 8.89 -2.53
C GLU A 70 -9.09 9.73 -2.96
N HIS A 71 -7.90 9.50 -2.40
CA HIS A 71 -6.67 10.14 -2.87
C HIS A 71 -6.30 9.74 -4.31
N LYS A 72 -6.53 8.47 -4.68
CA LYS A 72 -6.39 7.98 -6.07
C LYS A 72 -7.32 8.73 -7.03
N LYS A 73 -8.55 9.05 -6.61
CA LYS A 73 -9.47 9.88 -7.42
C LYS A 73 -9.02 11.34 -7.52
N ALA A 74 -8.35 11.86 -6.49
CA ALA A 74 -7.95 13.27 -6.39
C ALA A 74 -6.64 13.61 -7.13
N GLY A 75 -5.78 12.63 -7.42
CA GLY A 75 -4.53 12.89 -8.15
C GLY A 75 -3.41 11.86 -7.97
N CYS A 76 -3.52 10.96 -6.98
CA CYS A 76 -2.61 9.83 -6.90
C CYS A 76 -2.74 8.96 -8.15
N ARG A 77 -1.62 8.48 -8.69
CA ARG A 77 -1.58 7.76 -9.97
C ARG A 77 -1.66 6.26 -9.79
N THR A 78 -1.24 5.74 -8.65
CA THR A 78 -1.23 4.29 -8.39
C THR A 78 -1.54 3.99 -6.92
N LEU A 79 -2.55 3.16 -6.67
CA LEU A 79 -2.88 2.61 -5.37
C LEU A 79 -2.51 1.11 -5.34
N VAL A 80 -1.57 0.77 -4.46
CA VAL A 80 -1.11 -0.60 -4.22
C VAL A 80 -1.59 -1.04 -2.85
N VAL A 81 -2.24 -2.20 -2.79
CA VAL A 81 -2.67 -2.82 -1.54
C VAL A 81 -1.88 -4.10 -1.33
N THR A 82 -1.25 -4.24 -0.17
CA THR A 82 -0.44 -5.42 0.18
C THR A 82 -0.70 -5.90 1.60
N GLY A 83 -0.01 -6.95 2.04
CA GLY A 83 -0.12 -7.49 3.38
C GLY A 83 -1.11 -8.66 3.50
N CYS A 84 -1.42 -9.02 4.74
CA CYS A 84 -2.15 -10.25 5.05
C CYS A 84 -3.61 -10.23 4.59
N LEU A 85 -4.29 -9.08 4.66
CA LEU A 85 -5.68 -8.96 4.20
C LEU A 85 -5.72 -9.04 2.68
N ALA A 86 -4.87 -8.26 2.02
CA ALA A 86 -4.69 -8.23 0.57
C ALA A 86 -4.51 -9.64 -0.02
N GLN A 87 -3.62 -10.44 0.59
CA GLN A 87 -3.35 -11.80 0.14
C GLN A 87 -4.55 -12.75 0.27
N ARG A 88 -5.39 -12.58 1.29
CA ARG A 88 -6.54 -13.46 1.56
C ARG A 88 -7.80 -13.06 0.82
N HIS A 89 -7.99 -11.76 0.60
CA HIS A 89 -9.22 -11.17 0.07
C HIS A 89 -9.02 -10.46 -1.28
N ALA A 90 -7.98 -10.83 -2.03
CA ALA A 90 -7.61 -10.15 -3.28
C ALA A 90 -8.78 -9.99 -4.27
N ALA A 91 -9.55 -11.06 -4.50
CA ALA A 91 -10.66 -11.04 -5.46
C ALA A 91 -11.81 -10.13 -5.00
N GLU A 92 -12.11 -10.14 -3.70
CA GLU A 92 -13.15 -9.31 -3.08
C GLU A 92 -12.76 -7.84 -3.10
N LEU A 93 -11.54 -7.51 -2.63
CA LEU A 93 -11.01 -6.15 -2.62
C LEU A 93 -10.96 -5.55 -4.04
N SER A 94 -10.52 -6.33 -5.03
CA SER A 94 -10.48 -5.85 -6.42
C SER A 94 -11.87 -5.67 -7.04
N ALA A 95 -12.88 -6.42 -6.60
CA ALA A 95 -14.24 -6.30 -7.12
C ALA A 95 -14.98 -5.12 -6.50
N GLU A 96 -14.81 -4.91 -5.19
CA GLU A 96 -15.51 -3.87 -4.42
C GLU A 96 -14.81 -2.51 -4.49
N ILE A 97 -13.49 -2.47 -4.71
CA ILE A 97 -12.69 -1.24 -4.72
C ILE A 97 -11.90 -1.16 -6.04
N PRO A 98 -12.53 -0.72 -7.14
CA PRO A 98 -11.92 -0.69 -8.47
C PRO A 98 -10.76 0.31 -8.61
N GLU A 99 -10.56 1.20 -7.63
CA GLU A 99 -9.46 2.15 -7.56
C GLU A 99 -8.11 1.50 -7.24
N ILE A 100 -8.10 0.27 -6.73
CA ILE A 100 -6.86 -0.49 -6.48
C ILE A 100 -6.27 -0.93 -7.82
N ASP A 101 -5.06 -0.46 -8.13
CA ASP A 101 -4.37 -0.88 -9.36
C ASP A 101 -3.66 -2.22 -9.19
N HIS A 102 -3.09 -2.45 -8.00
CA HIS A 102 -2.27 -3.63 -7.72
C HIS A 102 -2.55 -4.20 -6.33
N ILE A 103 -2.71 -5.52 -6.28
CA ILE A 103 -2.78 -6.30 -5.04
C ILE A 103 -1.55 -7.22 -4.98
N LEU A 104 -0.74 -7.07 -3.94
CA LEU A 104 0.49 -7.84 -3.74
C LEU A 104 0.43 -8.65 -2.45
N GLY A 105 0.97 -9.86 -2.46
CA GLY A 105 1.07 -10.72 -1.28
C GLY A 105 2.19 -10.26 -0.34
N SER A 106 2.08 -10.63 0.94
CA SER A 106 3.11 -10.32 1.95
C SER A 106 4.48 -10.98 1.67
N ALA A 107 4.52 -12.03 0.85
CA ALA A 107 5.75 -12.74 0.47
C ALA A 107 6.49 -12.12 -0.72
N ASP A 108 5.86 -11.19 -1.45
CA ASP A 108 6.40 -10.67 -2.72
C ASP A 108 7.59 -9.71 -2.52
N PHE A 109 7.88 -9.32 -1.28
CA PHE A 109 8.93 -8.35 -0.92
C PHE A 109 10.19 -9.00 -0.31
N GLN A 110 10.24 -10.33 -0.20
CA GLN A 110 11.38 -11.07 0.39
C GLN A 110 12.46 -11.46 -0.65
N GLY A 111 12.64 -10.66 -1.70
CA GLY A 111 13.58 -10.90 -2.81
C GLY A 111 14.83 -10.04 -2.73
#